data_AF-A0A165CDK0-F1
#
_entry.id   AF-A0A165CDK0-F1
#
_cell.length_a   1.000
_cell.length_b   1.000
_cell.length_c   1.000
_cell.angle_alpha   90.00
_cell.angle_beta   90.00
_cell.angle_gamma   90.00
#
_symmetry.space_group_name_H-M   'P 1'
#
loop_
_entity.id
_entity.type
_entity.pdbx_description
1 polymer ?
#
loop_
_entity_poly.entity_id
_entity_poly.type
_entity_poly.pdbx_seq_one_letter_code
_entity_poly.pdbx_strand_id
1 'polypeptide(L)'
;MSENVNVPKNRLPNLAAPTPQNTPLTGSGMPSHALLSQPNVPTVEENDEEDDDEDDDGKAILDPRLAPQLMQMVQGRLATLVGQSSGYIENLPYKVRRRVEGLKGIQVEHTELQAKYHQEMLELEKKYNTLSEPLYKRRLAIIEGEAEPTDKEVESGVESSKKEEDEDIFDEEESKKKGEGDDVKGIPEFWLTALRNHVGISELITDRDEAALHHLTDITLSYLTSPAPGYKLSFHFSPNEFFTNAVLDKTYHYKEEVSYLGDWLYDHAEGTVIDWKEDKDLTKAVEIKKQRNKNTNRTRLIRKIIPAESFFNYFSPPVPPTEDQLEDDDVDQEEIEDIEERLELDYQIGEDIKDRIIPRAIDYFTGRALKYDGLDELDEDEDEEFDEEEEGFDDEDDDDLPATRQAPKDGTTKPEECTQQ
;
A
#
# COMPACT_ATOMS: atom_id res chain seq x y z
N MET A 1 25.94 74.36 29.89
CA MET A 1 26.96 73.28 29.82
C MET A 1 26.21 72.07 29.29
N SER A 2 25.78 72.02 28.03
CA SER A 2 26.58 72.09 26.80
C SER A 2 27.68 71.03 26.83
N GLU A 3 27.46 69.87 26.19
CA GLU A 3 28.11 69.55 24.92
C GLU A 3 27.60 68.22 24.33
N ASN A 4 26.98 68.35 23.16
CA ASN A 4 26.80 67.30 22.16
C ASN A 4 28.16 66.97 21.54
N VAL A 5 28.43 65.69 21.28
CA VAL A 5 29.43 65.26 20.30
C VAL A 5 28.74 64.50 19.18
N ASN A 6 29.09 64.87 17.96
CA ASN A 6 28.44 64.56 16.70
C ASN A 6 29.49 64.04 15.69
N VAL A 7 29.03 63.27 14.69
CA VAL A 7 29.63 63.02 13.34
C VAL A 7 30.74 61.92 13.25
N PRO A 8 30.95 61.17 12.12
CA PRO A 8 30.34 61.20 10.77
C PRO A 8 29.83 59.89 10.12
N LYS A 9 29.00 60.08 9.08
CA LYS A 9 28.85 59.24 7.87
C LYS A 9 29.86 59.67 6.78
N ASN A 10 30.57 58.74 6.11
CA ASN A 10 30.77 58.75 4.63
C ASN A 10 31.59 57.55 4.08
N ARG A 11 31.03 56.93 3.02
CA ARG A 11 31.62 56.47 1.74
C ARG A 11 32.75 55.40 1.66
N LEU A 12 32.32 54.18 1.28
CA LEU A 12 32.65 53.32 0.10
C LEU A 12 34.10 53.23 -0.44
N PRO A 13 34.56 52.03 -0.90
CA PRO A 13 34.32 51.65 -2.31
C PRO A 13 33.93 50.18 -2.59
N ASN A 14 33.24 50.03 -3.72
CA ASN A 14 32.92 48.80 -4.47
C ASN A 14 34.15 47.94 -4.80
N LEU A 15 33.98 46.62 -4.74
CA LEU A 15 34.58 45.65 -5.66
C LEU A 15 33.46 44.86 -6.36
N ALA A 16 33.51 44.88 -7.69
CA ALA A 16 32.56 44.33 -8.68
C ALA A 16 32.62 42.78 -8.75
N ALA A 17 31.48 42.05 -8.79
CA ALA A 17 30.69 41.53 -9.95
C ALA A 17 31.35 40.33 -10.70
N PRO A 18 30.64 39.48 -11.50
CA PRO A 18 29.20 39.41 -11.81
C PRO A 18 28.57 37.98 -11.79
N THR A 19 27.25 37.88 -11.67
CA THR A 19 26.48 36.69 -12.14
C THR A 19 25.44 37.15 -13.15
N PRO A 20 25.36 36.52 -14.34
CA PRO A 20 24.42 36.94 -15.37
C PRO A 20 23.03 36.38 -15.09
N GLN A 21 22.08 37.27 -15.31
CA GLN A 21 20.64 37.16 -15.23
C GLN A 21 20.14 36.64 -16.58
N ASN A 22 19.29 35.62 -16.60
CA ASN A 22 18.27 35.49 -17.64
C ASN A 22 17.14 34.53 -17.23
N THR A 23 16.00 35.12 -16.87
CA THR A 23 14.69 34.48 -16.87
C THR A 23 13.75 35.46 -17.57
N PRO A 24 12.94 35.00 -18.54
CA PRO A 24 11.64 35.61 -18.75
C PRO A 24 10.54 34.65 -18.28
N LEU A 25 9.70 35.18 -17.40
CA LEU A 25 8.35 34.71 -17.10
C LEU A 25 7.46 34.89 -18.34
N THR A 26 6.75 33.85 -18.74
CA THR A 26 5.41 33.95 -19.35
C THR A 26 4.63 32.68 -19.04
N GLY A 27 3.53 32.83 -18.30
CA GLY A 27 2.60 31.74 -18.01
C GLY A 27 1.77 31.34 -19.22
N SER A 28 1.32 30.09 -19.22
CA SER A 28 0.18 29.51 -19.95
C SER A 28 0.00 28.10 -19.42
N GLY A 29 -1.24 27.72 -19.07
CA GLY A 29 -1.57 26.46 -18.41
C GLY A 29 -1.12 25.21 -19.16
N MET A 30 -0.94 24.14 -18.39
CA MET A 30 -0.78 22.78 -18.90
C MET A 30 -2.11 22.30 -19.48
N PRO A 31 -2.13 21.74 -20.71
CA PRO A 31 -3.01 20.65 -21.03
C PRO A 31 -2.23 19.34 -21.04
N SER A 32 -2.87 18.33 -20.48
CA SER A 32 -2.66 16.91 -20.67
C SER A 32 -2.41 16.54 -22.15
N HIS A 33 -1.69 15.44 -22.35
CA HIS A 33 -1.49 14.72 -23.62
C HIS A 33 -0.27 15.12 -24.48
N ALA A 34 0.94 14.82 -23.98
CA ALA A 34 2.16 14.79 -24.78
C ALA A 34 2.15 13.59 -25.75
N LEU A 35 1.60 13.80 -26.94
CA LEU A 35 1.74 12.89 -28.08
C LEU A 35 3.21 12.83 -28.53
N LEU A 36 3.71 11.60 -28.62
CA LEU A 36 5.00 11.19 -29.19
C LEU A 36 5.27 11.89 -30.54
N SER A 37 6.19 12.86 -30.55
CA SER A 37 6.74 13.43 -31.78
C SER A 37 7.98 12.63 -32.20
N GLN A 38 7.93 12.07 -33.41
CA GLN A 38 9.04 11.32 -34.01
C GLN A 38 10.24 12.25 -34.31
N PRO A 39 11.49 11.78 -34.18
CA PRO A 39 12.66 12.60 -34.48
C PRO A 39 12.84 12.80 -36.00
N ASN A 40 12.95 14.06 -36.40
CA ASN A 40 13.24 14.51 -37.77
C ASN A 40 14.74 14.35 -38.08
N VAL A 41 15.11 13.49 -39.03
CA VAL A 41 16.50 13.32 -39.48
C VAL A 41 16.71 14.03 -40.83
N PRO A 42 17.79 14.81 -41.06
CA PRO A 42 18.02 15.47 -42.34
C PRO A 42 18.43 14.48 -43.43
N THR A 43 17.91 14.70 -44.64
CA THR A 43 18.24 13.97 -45.87
C THR A 43 19.70 14.20 -46.28
N VAL A 44 20.44 13.11 -46.53
CA VAL A 44 21.80 13.11 -47.06
C VAL A 44 21.77 13.41 -48.56
N GLU A 45 22.58 14.37 -49.01
CA GLU A 45 22.82 14.68 -50.43
C GLU A 45 23.62 13.56 -51.10
N GLU A 46 23.13 13.06 -52.24
CA GLU A 46 23.82 12.14 -53.14
C GLU A 46 24.88 12.92 -53.93
N ASN A 47 26.14 12.50 -53.82
CA ASN A 47 27.25 13.04 -54.60
C ASN A 47 27.67 11.98 -55.62
N ASP A 48 27.45 12.28 -56.90
CA ASP A 48 27.86 11.46 -58.05
C ASP A 48 29.38 11.58 -58.27
N GLU A 49 30.12 10.48 -58.11
CA GLU A 49 31.44 10.33 -58.74
C GLU A 49 31.53 8.95 -59.40
N GLU A 50 31.88 8.99 -60.69
CA GLU A 50 32.01 7.87 -61.63
C GLU A 50 33.31 7.07 -61.41
N ASP A 51 33.17 5.75 -61.53
CA ASP A 51 34.07 4.71 -62.06
C ASP A 51 35.54 4.60 -61.60
N ASP A 52 35.87 3.44 -61.01
CA ASP A 52 36.92 2.55 -61.54
C ASP A 52 36.70 1.11 -61.02
N ASP A 53 36.74 0.15 -61.95
CA ASP A 53 36.52 -1.29 -61.80
C ASP A 53 37.58 -2.00 -60.93
N GLU A 54 37.17 -3.00 -60.12
CA GLU A 54 37.73 -4.37 -60.10
C GLU A 54 37.03 -5.26 -59.04
N ASP A 55 36.69 -6.47 -59.47
CA ASP A 55 35.91 -7.52 -58.79
C ASP A 55 36.53 -8.05 -57.47
N ASP A 56 35.70 -8.37 -56.46
CA ASP A 56 35.70 -9.67 -55.71
C ASP A 56 34.62 -9.71 -54.62
N ASP A 57 33.51 -10.36 -54.96
CA ASP A 57 32.64 -11.26 -54.18
C ASP A 57 32.42 -11.06 -52.66
N GLY A 58 31.15 -10.75 -52.30
CA GLY A 58 30.63 -11.09 -50.97
C GLY A 58 29.59 -10.17 -50.33
N LYS A 59 28.76 -9.43 -51.08
CA LYS A 59 27.61 -8.71 -50.49
C LYS A 59 26.32 -9.48 -50.69
N ALA A 60 25.91 -10.22 -49.67
CA ALA A 60 24.49 -10.48 -49.44
C ALA A 60 23.84 -9.15 -49.05
N ILE A 61 23.45 -8.38 -50.07
CA ILE A 61 22.59 -7.21 -49.92
C ILE A 61 21.23 -7.77 -49.51
N LEU A 62 20.88 -7.62 -48.23
CA LEU A 62 19.50 -7.82 -47.79
C LEU A 62 18.63 -6.88 -48.63
N ASP A 63 17.71 -7.44 -49.40
CA ASP A 63 16.80 -6.68 -50.26
C ASP A 63 16.06 -5.64 -49.39
N PRO A 64 16.20 -4.32 -49.66
CA PRO A 64 15.54 -3.27 -48.89
C PRO A 64 14.01 -3.43 -48.82
N ARG A 65 13.42 -4.19 -49.75
CA ARG A 65 11.99 -4.52 -49.78
C ARG A 65 11.58 -5.56 -48.73
N LEU A 66 12.51 -6.35 -48.21
CA LEU A 66 12.27 -7.33 -47.16
C LEU A 66 12.43 -6.74 -45.75
N ALA A 67 13.07 -5.57 -45.60
CA ALA A 67 13.21 -4.89 -44.31
C ALA A 67 11.86 -4.59 -43.62
N PRO A 68 10.83 -4.03 -44.28
CA PRO A 68 9.53 -3.82 -43.64
C PRO A 68 8.81 -5.15 -43.33
N GLN A 69 9.00 -6.18 -44.15
CA GLN A 69 8.40 -7.51 -43.93
C GLN A 69 9.05 -8.26 -42.76
N LEU A 70 10.36 -8.13 -42.60
CA LEU A 70 11.13 -8.68 -41.49
C LEU A 70 10.82 -7.90 -40.20
N MET A 71 10.62 -6.59 -40.29
CA MET A 71 10.20 -5.76 -39.17
C MET A 71 8.75 -6.06 -38.72
N GLN A 72 7.82 -6.32 -39.66
CA GLN A 72 6.48 -6.81 -39.35
C GLN A 72 6.48 -8.22 -38.75
N MET A 73 7.32 -9.14 -39.23
CA MET A 73 7.46 -10.47 -38.63
C MET A 73 8.08 -10.42 -37.23
N VAL A 74 9.05 -9.54 -37.00
CA VAL A 74 9.66 -9.31 -35.69
C VAL A 74 8.62 -8.72 -34.74
N GLN A 75 7.84 -7.72 -35.16
CA GLN A 75 6.76 -7.15 -34.35
C GLN A 75 5.65 -8.17 -34.03
N GLY A 76 5.23 -8.99 -35.00
CA GLY A 76 4.22 -10.03 -34.80
C GLY A 76 4.66 -11.20 -33.91
N ARG A 77 5.93 -11.59 -33.97
CA ARG A 77 6.51 -12.61 -33.07
C ARG A 77 6.82 -12.06 -31.69
N LEU A 78 7.24 -10.79 -31.56
CA LEU A 78 7.47 -10.15 -30.27
C LEU A 78 6.16 -9.96 -29.47
N ALA A 79 5.04 -9.73 -30.15
CA ALA A 79 3.72 -9.57 -29.51
C ALA A 79 3.16 -10.87 -28.89
N THR A 80 3.70 -12.04 -29.25
CA THR A 80 3.31 -13.35 -28.70
C THR A 80 4.35 -13.91 -27.71
N LEU A 81 5.28 -13.06 -27.25
CA LEU A 81 6.59 -13.47 -26.71
C LEU A 81 6.82 -13.19 -25.22
N VAL A 82 5.78 -12.96 -24.44
CA VAL A 82 5.95 -12.93 -22.99
C VAL A 82 6.13 -14.37 -22.53
N GLY A 83 7.34 -14.75 -22.11
CA GLY A 83 7.63 -16.04 -21.45
C GLY A 83 8.14 -17.20 -22.31
N GLN A 84 8.38 -17.04 -23.63
CA GLN A 84 8.96 -18.12 -24.47
C GLN A 84 10.19 -17.68 -25.26
N SER A 85 11.22 -18.53 -25.31
CA SER A 85 12.38 -18.33 -26.19
C SER A 85 11.91 -18.45 -27.64
N SER A 86 11.59 -17.33 -28.26
CA SER A 86 11.09 -17.13 -29.64
C SER A 86 11.71 -17.95 -30.77
N GLY A 87 12.81 -18.69 -30.55
CA GLY A 87 13.71 -19.22 -31.59
C GLY A 87 14.32 -18.12 -32.46
N TYR A 88 13.86 -16.87 -32.35
CA TYR A 88 14.36 -15.72 -33.08
C TYR A 88 15.79 -15.41 -32.65
N ILE A 89 16.05 -15.38 -31.34
CA ILE A 89 17.40 -15.17 -30.78
C ILE A 89 18.37 -16.27 -31.26
N GLU A 90 17.91 -17.51 -31.40
CA GLU A 90 18.72 -18.64 -31.84
C GLU A 90 19.09 -18.53 -33.32
N ASN A 91 18.17 -18.04 -34.15
CA ASN A 91 18.33 -17.82 -35.58
C ASN A 91 19.07 -16.52 -35.94
N LEU A 92 19.44 -15.69 -34.96
CA LEU A 92 20.21 -14.47 -35.22
C LEU A 92 21.62 -14.81 -35.74
N PRO A 93 22.15 -14.04 -36.73
CA PRO A 93 23.52 -14.21 -37.20
C PRO A 93 24.54 -14.10 -36.06
N TYR A 94 25.66 -14.84 -36.17
CA TYR A 94 26.71 -14.91 -35.13
C TYR A 94 27.15 -13.53 -34.61
N LYS A 95 27.38 -12.56 -35.51
CA LYS A 95 27.78 -11.19 -35.13
C LYS A 95 26.74 -10.49 -34.26
N VAL A 96 25.45 -10.75 -34.49
CA VAL A 96 24.35 -10.17 -33.70
C VAL A 96 24.23 -10.90 -32.36
N ARG A 97 24.30 -12.23 -32.33
CA ARG A 97 24.32 -13.01 -31.08
C ARG A 97 25.47 -12.60 -30.17
N ARG A 98 26.67 -12.38 -30.72
CA ARG A 98 27.82 -11.87 -29.96
C ARG A 98 27.57 -10.48 -29.36
N ARG A 99 26.83 -9.61 -30.05
CA ARG A 99 26.42 -8.29 -29.50
C ARG A 99 25.41 -8.45 -28.37
N VAL A 100 24.40 -9.31 -28.55
CA VAL A 100 23.41 -9.61 -27.50
C VAL A 100 24.10 -10.17 -26.25
N GLU A 101 25.03 -11.09 -26.43
CA GLU A 101 25.80 -11.65 -25.30
C GLU A 101 26.69 -10.58 -24.64
N GLY A 102 27.26 -9.66 -25.43
CA GLY A 102 27.96 -8.49 -24.90
C GLY A 102 27.05 -7.56 -24.08
N LEU A 103 25.81 -7.34 -24.53
CA LEU A 103 24.81 -6.56 -23.78
C LEU A 103 24.41 -7.25 -22.46
N LYS A 104 24.29 -8.58 -22.44
CA LYS A 104 24.08 -9.31 -21.18
C LYS A 104 25.25 -9.13 -20.21
N GLY A 105 26.49 -9.09 -20.70
CA GLY A 105 27.65 -8.77 -19.87
C GLY A 105 27.54 -7.38 -19.23
N ILE A 106 27.11 -6.37 -19.98
CA ILE A 106 26.86 -5.02 -19.45
C ILE A 106 25.70 -5.05 -18.43
N GLN A 107 24.67 -5.86 -18.66
CA GLN A 107 23.56 -6.04 -17.72
C GLN A 107 24.04 -6.58 -16.37
N VAL A 108 25.01 -7.50 -16.36
CA VAL A 108 25.62 -8.00 -15.11
C VAL A 108 26.28 -6.86 -14.33
N GLU A 109 27.08 -6.02 -15.00
CA GLU A 109 27.71 -4.84 -14.35
C GLU A 109 26.65 -3.86 -13.80
N HIS A 110 25.55 -3.66 -14.53
CA HIS A 110 24.44 -2.84 -14.06
C HIS A 110 23.76 -3.44 -12.83
N THR A 111 23.48 -4.74 -12.82
CA THR A 111 22.87 -5.44 -11.67
C THR A 111 23.78 -5.39 -10.43
N GLU A 112 25.10 -5.54 -10.59
CA GLU A 112 26.06 -5.36 -9.49
C GLU A 112 26.05 -3.93 -8.92
N LEU A 113 25.87 -2.92 -9.78
CA LEU A 113 25.77 -1.52 -9.34
C LEU A 113 24.44 -1.27 -8.60
N GLN A 114 23.33 -1.83 -9.08
CA GLN A 114 22.03 -1.76 -8.40
C GLN A 114 22.09 -2.42 -7.02
N ALA A 115 22.69 -3.61 -6.90
CA ALA A 115 22.85 -4.27 -5.59
C ALA A 115 23.58 -3.38 -4.56
N LYS A 116 24.61 -2.64 -4.99
CA LYS A 116 25.30 -1.66 -4.12
C LYS A 116 24.40 -0.50 -3.74
N TYR A 117 23.61 0.02 -4.69
CA TYR A 117 22.64 1.09 -4.42
C TYR A 117 21.63 0.67 -3.34
N HIS A 118 21.05 -0.53 -3.43
CA HIS A 118 20.09 -1.00 -2.42
C HIS A 118 20.74 -1.32 -1.07
N GLN A 119 22.00 -1.77 -1.05
CA GLN A 119 22.76 -1.91 0.18
C GLN A 119 22.98 -0.54 0.87
N GLU A 120 23.41 0.47 0.11
CA GLU A 120 23.57 1.84 0.63
C GLU A 120 22.23 2.45 1.07
N MET A 121 21.14 2.15 0.36
CA MET A 121 19.78 2.55 0.72
C MET A 121 19.37 1.96 2.07
N LEU A 122 19.59 0.66 2.29
CA LEU A 122 19.30 0.01 3.58
C LEU A 122 20.13 0.61 4.73
N GLU A 123 21.41 0.93 4.48
CA GLU A 123 22.24 1.62 5.47
C GLU A 123 21.73 3.03 5.78
N LEU A 124 21.22 3.73 4.76
CA LEU A 124 20.60 5.04 4.90
C LEU A 124 19.30 4.97 5.71
N GLU A 125 18.44 4.00 5.42
CA GLU A 125 17.21 3.74 6.18
C GLU A 125 17.52 3.47 7.65
N LYS A 126 18.50 2.61 7.95
CA LYS A 126 18.96 2.35 9.33
C LYS A 126 19.41 3.62 10.04
N LYS A 127 20.16 4.48 9.35
CA LYS A 127 20.62 5.76 9.90
C LYS A 127 19.46 6.68 10.22
N TYR A 128 18.50 6.86 9.30
CA TYR A 128 17.37 7.75 9.51
C TYR A 128 16.36 7.18 10.51
N ASN A 129 16.19 5.86 10.60
CA ASN A 129 15.40 5.23 11.65
C ASN A 129 15.93 5.62 13.04
N THR A 130 17.25 5.55 13.23
CA THR A 130 17.91 5.97 14.49
C THR A 130 17.68 7.46 14.79
N LEU A 131 17.64 8.32 13.77
CA LEU A 131 17.36 9.75 13.91
C LEU A 131 15.88 10.05 14.20
N SER A 132 14.97 9.18 13.75
CA SER A 132 13.53 9.28 13.99
C SER A 132 13.12 8.74 15.36
N GLU A 133 13.87 7.81 15.96
CA GLU A 133 13.57 7.25 17.28
C GLU A 133 13.24 8.28 18.38
N PRO A 134 13.97 9.40 18.53
CA PRO A 134 13.62 10.42 19.52
C PRO A 134 12.26 11.07 19.27
N LEU A 135 11.86 11.22 18.00
CA LEU A 135 10.55 11.75 17.63
C LEU A 135 9.45 10.75 17.95
N TYR A 136 9.67 9.46 17.68
CA TYR A 136 8.71 8.41 18.06
C TYR A 136 8.58 8.26 19.57
N LYS A 137 9.67 8.38 20.34
CA LYS A 137 9.63 8.43 21.81
C LYS A 137 8.85 9.64 22.32
N ARG A 138 9.02 10.82 21.69
CA ARG A 138 8.25 12.02 22.02
C ARG A 138 6.75 11.83 21.71
N ARG A 139 6.43 11.21 20.57
CA ARG A 139 5.06 10.84 20.18
C ARG A 139 4.43 9.89 21.21
N LEU A 140 5.14 8.82 21.58
CA LEU A 140 4.67 7.85 22.58
C LEU A 140 4.35 8.52 23.92
N ALA A 141 5.24 9.40 24.40
CA ALA A 141 5.03 10.11 25.66
C ALA A 141 3.76 10.98 25.66
N ILE A 142 3.37 11.53 24.50
CA ILE A 142 2.13 12.29 24.33
C ILE A 142 0.93 11.33 24.26
N ILE A 143 1.02 10.25 23.47
CA ILE A 143 -0.05 9.24 23.34
C ILE A 143 -0.40 8.61 24.69
N GLU A 144 0.59 8.25 25.51
CA GLU A 144 0.35 7.65 26.84
C GLU A 144 -0.02 8.68 27.93
N GLY A 145 0.04 9.98 27.60
CA GLY A 145 -0.20 11.08 28.53
C GLY A 145 0.86 11.20 29.63
N GLU A 146 2.10 10.78 29.36
CA GLU A 146 3.25 11.01 30.25
C GLU A 146 3.78 12.44 30.15
N ALA A 147 3.63 13.06 28.97
CA ALA A 147 4.05 14.42 28.71
C ALA A 147 3.03 15.18 27.86
N GLU A 148 2.71 16.40 28.27
CA GLU A 148 1.88 17.29 27.48
C GLU A 148 2.64 17.87 26.26
N PRO A 149 1.92 18.18 25.16
CA PRO A 149 2.47 18.93 24.04
C PRO A 149 2.96 20.31 24.49
N THR A 150 4.05 20.78 23.89
CA THR A 150 4.53 22.15 24.08
C THR A 150 3.77 23.11 23.17
N ASP A 151 3.63 24.37 23.59
CA ASP A 151 2.97 25.42 22.79
C ASP A 151 3.51 25.50 21.34
N LYS A 152 4.81 25.26 21.15
CA LYS A 152 5.45 25.25 19.83
C LYS A 152 5.05 24.06 18.97
N GLU A 153 4.90 22.88 19.57
CA GLU A 153 4.44 21.68 18.86
C GLU A 153 3.00 21.88 18.39
N VAL A 154 2.15 22.48 19.24
CA VAL A 154 0.76 22.82 18.89
C VAL A 154 0.70 23.89 17.79
N GLU A 155 1.47 24.99 17.92
CA GLU A 155 1.53 26.04 16.90
C GLU A 155 1.96 25.48 15.53
N SER A 156 3.00 24.64 15.52
CA SER A 156 3.46 23.97 14.30
C SER A 156 2.42 23.01 13.72
N GLY A 157 1.68 22.28 14.56
CA GLY A 157 0.60 21.40 14.12
C GLY A 157 -0.54 22.17 13.47
N VAL A 158 -0.99 23.25 14.11
CA VAL A 158 -2.04 24.14 13.57
C VAL A 158 -1.61 24.80 12.26
N GLU A 159 -0.34 25.19 12.14
CA GLU A 159 0.18 25.73 10.87
C GLU A 159 0.18 24.67 9.76
N SER A 160 0.50 23.41 10.08
CA SER A 160 0.45 22.29 9.15
C SER A 160 -0.98 22.05 8.66
N SER A 161 -1.93 21.91 9.59
CA SER A 161 -3.34 21.66 9.25
C SER A 161 -3.96 22.79 8.44
N LYS A 162 -3.55 24.04 8.67
CA LYS A 162 -3.97 25.18 7.83
C LYS A 162 -3.41 25.15 6.42
N LYS A 163 -2.17 24.67 6.23
CA LYS A 163 -1.54 24.58 4.90
C LYS A 163 -2.15 23.48 4.06
N GLU A 164 -2.57 22.41 4.71
CA GLU A 164 -3.16 21.22 4.06
C GLU A 164 -4.69 21.28 3.99
N GLU A 165 -5.29 22.40 4.42
CA GLU A 165 -6.74 22.65 4.40
C GLU A 165 -7.55 21.55 5.14
N ASP A 166 -7.01 21.06 6.27
CA ASP A 166 -7.69 20.09 7.13
C ASP A 166 -9.00 20.68 7.66
N GLU A 167 -10.07 19.86 7.71
CA GLU A 167 -11.38 20.29 8.24
C GLU A 167 -11.35 20.43 9.78
N ASP A 168 -10.51 19.62 10.44
CA ASP A 168 -10.39 19.53 11.90
C ASP A 168 -9.21 20.34 12.46
N ILE A 169 -9.07 21.60 12.03
CA ILE A 169 -8.03 22.50 12.56
C ILE A 169 -8.29 22.77 14.06
N PHE A 170 -7.28 22.50 14.88
CA PHE A 170 -7.36 22.77 16.32
C PHE A 170 -7.49 24.28 16.61
N ASP A 171 -8.64 24.68 17.16
CA ASP A 171 -8.91 26.01 17.70
C ASP A 171 -8.95 25.96 19.24
N GLU A 172 -7.97 26.60 19.88
CA GLU A 172 -7.83 26.64 21.33
C GLU A 172 -8.99 27.38 22.03
N GLU A 173 -9.60 28.38 21.40
CA GLU A 173 -10.74 29.11 21.97
C GLU A 173 -12.06 28.33 21.83
N GLU A 174 -12.23 27.57 20.75
CA GLU A 174 -13.40 26.71 20.57
C GLU A 174 -13.33 25.46 21.46
N SER A 175 -12.17 24.81 21.53
CA SER A 175 -11.95 23.64 22.38
C SER A 175 -12.17 23.95 23.87
N LYS A 176 -11.69 25.10 24.36
CA LYS A 176 -11.99 25.56 25.74
C LYS A 176 -13.48 25.80 26.01
N LYS A 177 -14.28 26.11 24.97
CA LYS A 177 -15.75 26.28 25.10
C LYS A 177 -16.50 24.95 25.12
N LYS A 178 -15.95 23.89 24.51
CA LYS A 178 -16.48 22.52 24.57
C LYS A 178 -16.27 21.86 25.95
N GLY A 179 -15.59 22.55 26.87
CA GLY A 179 -15.29 22.11 28.22
C GLY A 179 -13.93 21.42 28.29
N GLU A 180 -13.23 21.54 29.42
CA GLU A 180 -12.20 20.55 29.78
C GLU A 180 -12.97 19.23 29.87
N GLY A 181 -12.76 18.31 28.93
CA GLY A 181 -13.39 16.99 28.96
C GLY A 181 -13.08 16.27 30.28
N ASP A 182 -13.63 15.06 30.45
CA ASP A 182 -13.16 14.18 31.53
C ASP A 182 -11.63 14.09 31.48
N ASP A 183 -10.98 13.95 32.65
CA ASP A 183 -9.51 13.83 32.82
C ASP A 183 -9.00 12.55 32.12
N VAL A 184 -8.96 12.58 30.79
CA VAL A 184 -8.57 11.49 29.92
C VAL A 184 -7.06 11.55 29.78
N LYS A 185 -6.39 10.52 30.28
CA LYS A 185 -4.94 10.40 30.19
C LYS A 185 -4.54 10.02 28.76
N GLY A 186 -3.79 10.89 28.10
CA GLY A 186 -3.22 10.63 26.77
C GLY A 186 -4.27 10.62 25.67
N ILE A 187 -4.01 9.85 24.60
CA ILE A 187 -4.89 9.69 23.44
C ILE A 187 -5.38 8.24 23.40
N PRO A 188 -6.60 7.97 23.88
CA PRO A 188 -7.16 6.62 23.88
C PRO A 188 -7.25 6.04 22.46
N GLU A 189 -7.05 4.72 22.36
CA GLU A 189 -7.28 3.94 21.13
C GLU A 189 -6.48 4.38 19.91
N PHE A 190 -5.44 5.21 20.09
CA PHE A 190 -4.66 5.80 19.01
C PHE A 190 -4.24 4.80 17.92
N TRP A 191 -3.59 3.71 18.32
CA TRP A 191 -3.12 2.70 17.36
C TRP A 191 -4.24 1.86 16.77
N LEU A 192 -5.29 1.55 17.53
CA LEU A 192 -6.45 0.84 17.00
C LEU A 192 -7.11 1.67 15.89
N THR A 193 -7.38 2.94 16.15
CA THR A 193 -7.96 3.86 15.16
C THR A 193 -7.05 4.01 13.94
N ALA A 194 -5.73 4.19 14.15
CA ALA A 194 -4.78 4.28 13.04
C ALA A 194 -4.75 3.01 12.17
N LEU A 195 -4.77 1.81 12.78
CA LEU A 195 -4.80 0.55 12.03
C LEU A 195 -6.15 0.31 11.34
N ARG A 196 -7.27 0.71 11.95
CA ARG A 196 -8.61 0.63 11.34
C ARG A 196 -8.78 1.55 10.14
N ASN A 197 -8.09 2.68 10.11
CA ASN A 197 -8.10 3.60 8.98
C ASN A 197 -7.14 3.19 7.85
N HIS A 198 -6.46 2.05 7.94
CA HIS A 198 -5.68 1.52 6.83
C HIS A 198 -6.47 0.43 6.10
N VAL A 199 -6.69 0.61 4.80
CA VAL A 199 -7.57 -0.25 3.99
C VAL A 199 -7.26 -1.74 4.19
N GLY A 200 -6.03 -2.18 3.90
CA GLY A 200 -5.67 -3.60 3.99
C GLY A 200 -5.56 -4.15 5.41
N ILE A 201 -5.33 -3.31 6.43
CA ILE A 201 -5.20 -3.79 7.82
C ILE A 201 -6.59 -3.86 8.48
N SER A 202 -7.48 -2.95 8.10
CA SER A 202 -8.85 -2.88 8.63
C SER A 202 -9.63 -4.17 8.38
N GLU A 203 -9.40 -4.83 7.23
CA GLU A 203 -10.02 -6.10 6.84
C GLU A 203 -9.56 -7.27 7.71
N LEU A 204 -8.33 -7.20 8.24
CA LEU A 204 -7.79 -8.22 9.15
C LEU A 204 -8.32 -8.07 10.58
N ILE A 205 -8.80 -6.88 10.97
CA ILE A 205 -9.26 -6.59 12.32
C ILE A 205 -10.74 -6.96 12.45
N THR A 206 -11.03 -7.96 13.29
CA THR A 206 -12.40 -8.31 13.66
C THR A 206 -12.84 -7.57 14.94
N ASP A 207 -14.15 -7.46 15.16
CA ASP A 207 -14.72 -6.84 16.37
C ASP A 207 -14.21 -7.49 17.68
N ARG A 208 -13.79 -8.76 17.63
CA ARG A 208 -13.23 -9.45 18.80
C ARG A 208 -11.80 -9.02 19.10
N ASP A 209 -11.06 -8.64 18.06
CA ASP A 209 -9.66 -8.21 18.15
C ASP A 209 -9.56 -6.78 18.70
N GLU A 210 -10.54 -5.91 18.42
CA GLU A 210 -10.58 -4.53 18.92
C GLU A 210 -10.38 -4.46 20.43
N ALA A 211 -11.04 -5.34 21.17
CA ALA A 211 -10.94 -5.38 22.62
C ALA A 211 -9.51 -5.63 23.12
N ALA A 212 -8.72 -6.41 22.38
CA ALA A 212 -7.31 -6.63 22.67
C ALA A 212 -6.42 -5.51 22.13
N LEU A 213 -6.75 -4.97 20.95
CA LEU A 213 -6.04 -3.86 20.31
C LEU A 213 -6.22 -2.52 21.04
N HIS A 214 -7.27 -2.33 21.84
CA HIS A 214 -7.36 -1.19 22.77
C HIS A 214 -6.17 -1.10 23.72
N HIS A 215 -5.51 -2.22 24.00
CA HIS A 215 -4.34 -2.27 24.86
C HIS A 215 -3.02 -2.02 24.13
N LEU A 216 -3.03 -1.83 22.80
CA LEU A 216 -1.84 -1.53 22.00
C LEU A 216 -1.38 -0.09 22.26
N THR A 217 -0.17 0.05 22.81
CA THR A 217 0.39 1.34 23.23
C THR A 217 1.43 1.89 22.25
N ASP A 218 2.18 1.03 21.56
CA ASP A 218 3.18 1.46 20.58
C ASP A 218 3.42 0.40 19.49
N ILE A 219 3.84 0.86 18.32
CA ILE A 219 4.37 0.01 17.24
C ILE A 219 5.73 0.56 16.85
N THR A 220 6.75 -0.28 16.97
CA THR A 220 8.15 0.12 16.75
C THR A 220 8.82 -0.72 15.68
N LEU A 221 9.74 -0.09 14.93
CA LEU A 221 10.53 -0.71 13.88
C LEU A 221 11.99 -0.84 14.32
N SER A 222 12.56 -2.03 14.14
CA SER A 222 14.00 -2.27 14.32
C SER A 222 14.55 -3.07 13.14
N TYR A 223 15.75 -2.72 12.67
CA TYR A 223 16.38 -3.45 11.56
C TYR A 223 17.31 -4.54 12.07
N LEU A 224 17.26 -5.71 11.43
CA LEU A 224 18.19 -6.79 11.65
C LEU A 224 19.53 -6.51 10.95
N THR A 225 20.62 -6.89 11.63
CA THR A 225 21.98 -6.62 11.14
C THR A 225 22.85 -7.88 11.10
N SER A 226 22.44 -8.98 11.76
CA SER A 226 23.12 -10.29 11.72
C SER A 226 22.21 -11.38 12.32
N PRO A 227 22.18 -12.62 11.78
CA PRO A 227 22.99 -13.16 10.67
C PRO A 227 22.49 -12.81 9.26
N ALA A 228 21.24 -12.40 9.09
CA ALA A 228 20.66 -11.98 7.81
C ALA A 228 20.02 -10.58 7.91
N PRO A 229 19.99 -9.80 6.81
CA PRO A 229 19.26 -8.53 6.77
C PRO A 229 17.75 -8.78 6.89
N GLY A 230 17.04 -7.77 7.36
CA GLY A 230 15.61 -7.88 7.64
C GLY A 230 15.15 -6.76 8.56
N TYR A 231 13.89 -6.81 8.96
CA TYR A 231 13.33 -5.87 9.93
C TYR A 231 12.36 -6.59 10.85
N LYS A 232 12.13 -5.98 12.01
CA LYS A 232 11.23 -6.48 13.04
C LYS A 232 10.30 -5.36 13.48
N LEU A 233 9.01 -5.67 13.42
CA LEU A 233 7.93 -4.87 13.95
C LEU A 233 7.60 -5.39 15.35
N SER A 234 7.65 -4.52 16.36
CA SER A 234 7.32 -4.84 17.74
C SER A 234 6.09 -4.07 18.17
N PHE A 235 5.03 -4.80 18.53
CA PHE A 235 3.75 -4.29 18.99
C PHE A 235 3.72 -4.36 20.51
N HIS A 236 3.68 -3.21 21.17
CA HIS A 236 3.74 -3.09 22.63
C HIS A 236 2.34 -3.02 23.22
N PHE A 237 2.03 -3.91 24.15
CA PHE A 237 0.72 -3.99 24.79
C PHE A 237 0.83 -3.68 26.28
N SER A 238 -0.10 -2.86 26.76
CA SER A 238 -0.37 -2.74 28.18
C SER A 238 -0.93 -4.06 28.75
N PRO A 239 -0.80 -4.31 30.07
CA PRO A 239 -1.39 -5.49 30.70
C PRO A 239 -2.88 -5.60 30.39
N ASN A 240 -3.28 -6.70 29.73
CA ASN A 240 -4.63 -6.91 29.21
C ASN A 240 -5.23 -8.24 29.66
N GLU A 241 -6.51 -8.49 29.35
CA GLU A 241 -7.21 -9.73 29.74
C GLU A 241 -7.01 -10.91 28.78
N PHE A 242 -6.35 -10.71 27.65
CA PHE A 242 -6.31 -11.67 26.54
C PHE A 242 -5.07 -12.54 26.56
N PHE A 243 -3.89 -11.96 26.73
CA PHE A 243 -2.61 -12.65 26.73
C PHE A 243 -1.64 -12.06 27.76
N THR A 244 -0.53 -12.76 28.03
CA THR A 244 0.49 -12.31 28.99
C THR A 244 1.67 -11.58 28.35
N ASN A 245 1.82 -11.67 27.03
CA ASN A 245 2.90 -11.00 26.29
C ASN A 245 2.75 -9.48 26.43
N ALA A 246 3.84 -8.81 26.83
CA ALA A 246 3.92 -7.35 26.79
C ALA A 246 4.29 -6.83 25.39
N VAL A 247 4.97 -7.66 24.59
CA VAL A 247 5.38 -7.32 23.23
C VAL A 247 5.12 -8.52 22.33
N LEU A 248 4.47 -8.27 21.19
CA LEU A 248 4.35 -9.23 20.10
C LEU A 248 5.25 -8.76 18.95
N ASP A 249 6.24 -9.57 18.61
CA ASP A 249 7.18 -9.31 17.53
C ASP A 249 6.73 -10.03 16.25
N LYS A 250 6.89 -9.35 15.11
CA LYS A 250 6.83 -9.90 13.76
C LYS A 250 8.13 -9.54 13.04
N THR A 251 8.85 -10.55 12.57
CA THR A 251 10.17 -10.42 11.97
C THR A 251 10.13 -10.87 10.52
N TYR A 252 10.68 -10.06 9.63
CA TYR A 252 10.83 -10.37 8.22
C TYR A 252 12.30 -10.52 7.89
N HIS A 253 12.67 -11.67 7.33
CA HIS A 253 14.03 -11.96 6.89
C HIS A 253 14.13 -11.78 5.38
N TYR A 254 15.19 -11.11 4.95
CA TYR A 254 15.53 -10.99 3.53
C TYR A 254 16.51 -12.09 3.13
N LYS A 255 16.39 -12.57 1.89
CA LYS A 255 17.38 -13.44 1.24
C LYS A 255 18.68 -12.67 1.04
N GLU A 256 19.81 -13.38 1.10
CA GLU A 256 21.11 -12.81 0.73
C GLU A 256 21.19 -12.50 -0.77
N GLU A 257 20.44 -13.27 -1.57
CA GLU A 257 20.26 -13.00 -2.99
C GLU A 257 19.30 -11.83 -3.20
N VAL A 258 19.82 -10.82 -3.87
CA VAL A 258 19.07 -9.66 -4.33
C VAL A 258 18.26 -10.06 -5.57
N SER A 259 17.03 -9.54 -5.69
CA SER A 259 16.17 -9.82 -6.85
C SER A 259 16.83 -9.40 -8.16
N TYR A 260 16.30 -9.90 -9.28
CA TYR A 260 16.71 -9.45 -10.62
C TYR A 260 16.65 -7.91 -10.79
N LEU A 261 15.73 -7.26 -10.05
CA LEU A 261 15.53 -5.81 -10.09
C LEU A 261 16.46 -5.03 -9.15
N GLY A 262 17.16 -5.70 -8.23
CA GLY A 262 18.00 -5.05 -7.23
C GLY A 262 17.37 -4.96 -5.84
N ASP A 263 16.08 -5.25 -5.71
CA ASP A 263 15.38 -5.19 -4.42
C ASP A 263 15.65 -6.41 -3.53
N TRP A 264 15.52 -6.23 -2.22
CA TRP A 264 15.62 -7.33 -1.26
C TRP A 264 14.43 -8.27 -1.40
N LEU A 265 14.70 -9.57 -1.56
CA LEU A 265 13.65 -10.60 -1.59
C LEU A 265 13.35 -11.07 -0.17
N TYR A 266 12.07 -11.28 0.15
CA TYR A 266 11.69 -11.95 1.38
C TYR A 266 12.09 -13.43 1.35
N ASP A 267 12.63 -13.91 2.48
CA ASP A 267 12.97 -15.32 2.70
C ASP A 267 11.85 -16.03 3.43
N HIS A 268 11.56 -15.57 4.65
CA HIS A 268 10.48 -16.05 5.49
C HIS A 268 10.10 -14.97 6.51
N ALA A 269 8.93 -15.14 7.12
CA ALA A 269 8.49 -14.35 8.25
C ALA A 269 8.46 -15.20 9.53
N GLU A 270 8.85 -14.62 10.66
CA GLU A 270 8.73 -15.22 11.99
C GLU A 270 7.79 -14.36 12.84
N GLY A 271 6.78 -14.98 13.42
CA GLY A 271 5.87 -14.31 14.35
C GLY A 271 6.05 -14.79 15.79
N THR A 272 5.52 -14.02 16.74
CA THR A 272 5.55 -14.36 18.16
C THR A 272 4.39 -15.28 18.54
N VAL A 273 4.70 -16.37 19.24
CA VAL A 273 3.68 -17.22 19.85
C VAL A 273 2.97 -16.46 20.97
N ILE A 274 1.65 -16.31 20.85
CA ILE A 274 0.84 -15.57 21.81
C ILE A 274 0.45 -16.49 22.98
N ASP A 275 0.78 -16.05 24.19
CA ASP A 275 0.45 -16.71 25.45
C ASP A 275 -0.96 -16.32 25.89
N TRP A 276 -1.97 -16.88 25.21
CA TRP A 276 -3.38 -16.65 25.50
C TRP A 276 -3.76 -17.08 26.91
N LYS A 277 -4.57 -16.25 27.59
CA LYS A 277 -5.22 -16.58 28.85
C LYS A 277 -6.40 -17.53 28.61
N GLU A 278 -6.86 -18.17 29.68
CA GLU A 278 -7.91 -19.20 29.61
C GLU A 278 -9.18 -18.69 28.91
N ASP A 279 -9.63 -19.42 27.88
CA ASP A 279 -10.80 -19.09 27.04
C ASP A 279 -10.76 -17.70 26.35
N LYS A 280 -9.56 -17.12 26.15
CA LYS A 280 -9.36 -15.79 25.52
C LYS A 280 -8.63 -15.83 24.18
N ASP A 281 -8.40 -17.03 23.64
CA ASP A 281 -7.77 -17.22 22.33
C ASP A 281 -8.68 -16.70 21.21
N LEU A 282 -8.32 -15.58 20.61
CA LEU A 282 -9.10 -14.92 19.55
C LEU A 282 -8.93 -15.60 18.19
N THR A 283 -7.82 -16.33 17.99
CA THR A 283 -7.53 -17.07 16.74
C THR A 283 -8.36 -18.35 16.60
N LYS A 284 -9.14 -18.70 17.63
CA LYS A 284 -9.90 -19.95 17.69
C LYS A 284 -11.34 -19.71 18.13
N ALA A 285 -12.29 -20.22 17.35
CA ALA A 285 -13.71 -20.25 17.70
C ALA A 285 -14.11 -21.59 18.35
N VAL A 286 -14.99 -21.55 19.35
CA VAL A 286 -15.51 -22.73 20.04
C VAL A 286 -16.91 -23.10 19.51
N GLU A 287 -16.99 -24.16 18.72
CA GLU A 287 -18.26 -24.73 18.24
C GLU A 287 -18.79 -25.77 19.25
N ILE A 288 -19.97 -25.53 19.83
CA ILE A 288 -20.60 -26.46 20.78
C ILE A 288 -21.54 -27.41 20.04
N LYS A 289 -21.08 -28.65 19.80
CA LYS A 289 -21.91 -29.72 19.22
C LYS A 289 -22.60 -30.54 20.29
N LYS A 290 -23.94 -30.63 20.21
CA LYS A 290 -24.75 -31.51 21.07
C LYS A 290 -24.65 -32.94 20.55
N GLN A 291 -23.91 -33.78 21.25
CA GLN A 291 -23.83 -35.21 20.94
C GLN A 291 -24.80 -35.99 21.83
N ARG A 292 -25.78 -36.66 21.22
CA ARG A 292 -26.71 -37.57 21.91
C ARG A 292 -26.22 -39.00 21.74
N ASN A 293 -25.98 -39.69 22.86
CA ASN A 293 -25.63 -41.10 22.82
C ASN A 293 -26.88 -41.92 22.45
N LYS A 294 -26.81 -42.64 21.31
CA LYS A 294 -27.93 -43.42 20.75
C LYS A 294 -28.46 -44.50 21.71
N ASN A 295 -27.61 -45.03 22.60
CA ASN A 295 -27.99 -46.13 23.51
C ASN A 295 -28.47 -45.66 24.89
N THR A 296 -27.94 -44.55 25.41
CA THR A 296 -28.25 -44.08 26.77
C THR A 296 -29.13 -42.85 26.81
N ASN A 297 -29.50 -42.29 25.64
CA ASN A 297 -30.29 -41.06 25.49
C ASN A 297 -29.75 -39.84 26.26
N ARG A 298 -28.52 -39.90 26.80
CA ARG A 298 -27.86 -38.77 27.44
C ARG A 298 -27.23 -37.88 26.38
N THR A 299 -27.48 -36.58 26.49
CA THR A 299 -26.89 -35.55 25.63
C THR A 299 -25.66 -34.98 26.34
N ARG A 300 -24.50 -35.02 25.69
CA ARG A 300 -23.27 -34.33 26.11
C ARG A 300 -23.00 -33.18 25.16
N LEU A 301 -22.59 -32.05 25.69
CA LEU A 301 -22.07 -30.92 24.92
C LEU A 301 -20.59 -31.18 24.66
N ILE A 302 -20.18 -31.25 23.40
CA ILE A 302 -18.78 -31.35 22.98
C ILE A 302 -18.39 -29.97 22.44
N ARG A 303 -17.36 -29.37 23.03
CA ARG A 303 -16.72 -28.16 22.52
C ARG A 303 -15.68 -28.58 21.48
N LYS A 304 -15.84 -28.19 20.22
CA LYS A 304 -14.84 -28.35 19.15
C LYS A 304 -14.22 -26.98 18.90
N ILE A 305 -12.91 -26.90 18.90
CA ILE A 305 -12.18 -25.66 18.60
C ILE A 305 -11.87 -25.65 17.10
N ILE A 306 -12.16 -24.54 16.42
CA ILE A 306 -11.98 -24.35 14.98
C ILE A 306 -11.16 -23.07 14.77
N PRO A 307 -10.19 -23.03 13.84
CA PRO A 307 -9.52 -21.78 13.47
C PRO A 307 -10.53 -20.70 13.08
N ALA A 308 -10.26 -19.47 13.49
CA ALA A 308 -11.08 -18.31 13.20
C ALA A 308 -10.22 -17.18 12.61
N GLU A 309 -10.83 -16.36 11.77
CA GLU A 309 -10.23 -15.12 11.31
C GLU A 309 -10.05 -14.16 12.49
N SER A 310 -8.84 -13.62 12.60
CA SER A 310 -8.42 -12.72 13.66
C SER A 310 -7.15 -12.01 13.18
N PHE A 311 -7.02 -10.73 13.52
CA PHE A 311 -5.80 -9.95 13.28
C PHE A 311 -4.56 -10.66 13.86
N PHE A 312 -4.71 -11.35 15.00
CA PHE A 312 -3.60 -12.00 15.67
C PHE A 312 -3.03 -13.21 14.90
N ASN A 313 -3.70 -13.70 13.86
CA ASN A 313 -3.12 -14.66 12.91
C ASN A 313 -1.91 -14.07 12.17
N TYR A 314 -1.79 -12.74 12.08
CA TYR A 314 -0.61 -12.06 11.54
C TYR A 314 0.69 -12.42 12.28
N PHE A 315 0.62 -12.78 13.57
CA PHE A 315 1.78 -13.26 14.34
C PHE A 315 2.04 -14.77 14.16
N SER A 316 1.30 -15.44 13.29
CA SER A 316 1.49 -16.83 12.89
C SER A 316 1.53 -16.91 11.36
N PRO A 317 2.61 -16.41 10.74
CA PRO A 317 2.71 -16.32 9.29
C PRO A 317 2.57 -17.71 8.64
N PRO A 318 2.01 -17.81 7.42
CA PRO A 318 2.00 -19.04 6.66
C PRO A 318 3.42 -19.55 6.45
N VAL A 319 3.60 -20.87 6.42
CA VAL A 319 4.90 -21.49 6.14
C VAL A 319 4.84 -22.09 4.74
N PRO A 320 5.71 -21.68 3.80
CA PRO A 320 5.72 -22.28 2.48
C PRO A 320 6.09 -23.77 2.58
N PRO A 321 5.49 -24.64 1.76
CA PRO A 321 5.86 -26.05 1.71
C PRO A 321 7.34 -26.21 1.39
N THR A 322 7.98 -27.19 2.02
CA THR A 322 9.38 -27.54 1.70
C THR A 322 9.47 -28.20 0.32
N GLU A 323 10.61 -28.07 -0.37
CA GLU A 323 10.85 -28.75 -1.67
C GLU A 323 10.52 -30.25 -1.59
N ASP A 324 10.87 -30.93 -0.49
CA ASP A 324 10.55 -32.35 -0.28
C ASP A 324 9.03 -32.62 -0.25
N GLN A 325 8.23 -31.69 0.29
CA GLN A 325 6.76 -31.81 0.32
C GLN A 325 6.11 -31.54 -1.04
N LEU A 326 6.74 -30.67 -1.83
CA LEU A 326 6.32 -30.38 -3.21
C LEU A 326 6.64 -31.56 -4.15
N GLU A 327 7.73 -32.29 -3.90
CA GLU A 327 8.13 -33.47 -4.69
C GLU A 327 7.27 -34.71 -4.43
N ASP A 328 6.68 -34.83 -3.24
CA ASP A 328 5.88 -36.00 -2.84
C ASP A 328 4.43 -35.98 -3.40
N ASP A 329 4.04 -34.99 -4.21
CA ASP A 329 2.67 -34.79 -4.78
C ASP A 329 1.54 -34.78 -3.70
N ASP A 330 1.89 -34.62 -2.43
CA ASP A 330 0.97 -34.67 -1.28
C ASP A 330 0.32 -33.30 -0.98
N VAL A 331 0.73 -32.23 -1.67
CA VAL A 331 0.19 -30.86 -1.53
C VAL A 331 -0.50 -30.46 -2.83
N ASP A 332 -1.80 -30.14 -2.74
CA ASP A 332 -2.57 -29.71 -3.90
C ASP A 332 -2.03 -28.37 -4.43
N GLN A 333 -1.94 -28.21 -5.76
CA GLN A 333 -1.46 -26.98 -6.39
C GLN A 333 -2.26 -25.74 -5.94
N GLU A 334 -3.56 -25.90 -5.73
CA GLU A 334 -4.46 -24.86 -5.21
C GLU A 334 -4.09 -24.46 -3.77
N GLU A 335 -3.64 -25.41 -2.94
CA GLU A 335 -3.19 -25.11 -1.57
C GLU A 335 -1.86 -24.35 -1.56
N ILE A 336 -0.96 -24.61 -2.52
CA ILE A 336 0.28 -23.86 -2.69
C ILE A 336 -0.02 -22.41 -3.08
N GLU A 337 -0.88 -22.21 -4.09
CA GLU A 337 -1.30 -20.89 -4.56
C GLU A 337 -1.97 -20.09 -3.42
N ASP A 338 -2.85 -20.71 -2.64
CA ASP A 338 -3.47 -20.11 -1.46
C ASP A 338 -2.46 -19.71 -0.37
N ILE A 339 -1.38 -20.48 -0.18
CA ILE A 339 -0.32 -20.17 0.79
C ILE A 339 0.53 -19.00 0.27
N GLU A 340 0.86 -18.99 -1.01
CA GLU A 340 1.62 -17.91 -1.66
C GLU A 340 0.85 -16.58 -1.60
N GLU A 341 -0.45 -16.57 -1.91
CA GLU A 341 -1.28 -15.36 -1.81
C GLU A 341 -1.31 -14.82 -0.37
N ARG A 342 -1.48 -15.69 0.63
CA ARG A 342 -1.45 -15.28 2.03
C ARG A 342 -0.08 -14.74 2.47
N LEU A 343 1.02 -15.28 1.94
CA LEU A 343 2.38 -14.80 2.21
C LEU A 343 2.61 -13.42 1.59
N GLU A 344 2.16 -13.21 0.35
CA GLU A 344 2.26 -11.92 -0.34
C GLU A 344 1.49 -10.84 0.42
N LEU A 345 0.26 -11.13 0.84
CA LEU A 345 -0.52 -10.24 1.69
C LEU A 345 0.17 -9.96 3.03
N ASP A 346 0.76 -10.97 3.66
CA ASP A 346 1.50 -10.81 4.92
C ASP A 346 2.73 -9.88 4.79
N TYR A 347 3.45 -9.98 3.67
CA TYR A 347 4.57 -9.09 3.36
C TYR A 347 4.10 -7.67 3.07
N GLN A 348 3.05 -7.50 2.28
CA GLN A 348 2.48 -6.20 1.97
C GLN A 348 2.05 -5.46 3.24
N ILE A 349 1.36 -6.15 4.16
CA ILE A 349 0.95 -5.59 5.45
C ILE A 349 2.18 -5.22 6.31
N GLY A 350 3.23 -6.04 6.27
CA GLY A 350 4.50 -5.72 6.94
C GLY A 350 5.13 -4.42 6.42
N GLU A 351 5.13 -4.23 5.11
CA GLU A 351 5.62 -3.01 4.44
C GLU A 351 4.75 -1.80 4.75
N ASP A 352 3.43 -1.93 4.70
CA ASP A 352 2.53 -0.84 5.02
C ASP A 352 2.68 -0.37 6.48
N ILE A 353 2.86 -1.31 7.42
CA ILE A 353 3.13 -0.93 8.80
C ILE A 353 4.48 -0.22 8.93
N LYS A 354 5.52 -0.75 8.28
CA LYS A 354 6.89 -0.23 8.32
C LYS A 354 7.00 1.18 7.70
N ASP A 355 6.48 1.35 6.48
CA ASP A 355 6.77 2.50 5.62
C ASP A 355 5.62 3.54 5.61
N ARG A 356 4.39 3.15 5.96
CA ARG A 356 3.23 4.06 6.05
C ARG A 356 2.77 4.31 7.48
N ILE A 357 2.33 3.28 8.21
CA ILE A 357 1.69 3.44 9.53
C ILE A 357 2.66 3.99 10.56
N ILE A 358 3.85 3.41 10.75
CA ILE A 358 4.80 3.88 11.76
C ILE A 358 5.23 5.33 11.48
N PRO A 359 5.61 5.74 10.25
CA PRO A 359 6.01 7.11 9.96
C PRO A 359 4.85 8.12 10.00
N ARG A 360 3.64 7.72 9.59
CA ARG A 360 2.46 8.60 9.43
C ARG A 360 1.29 8.24 10.33
N ALA A 361 1.56 7.68 11.51
CA ALA A 361 0.52 7.18 12.43
C ALA A 361 -0.56 8.22 12.76
N ILE A 362 -0.20 9.51 12.86
CA ILE A 362 -1.16 10.58 13.13
C ILE A 362 -2.10 10.82 11.94
N ASP A 363 -1.63 10.68 10.71
CA ASP A 363 -2.43 10.88 9.50
C ASP A 363 -3.43 9.74 9.33
N TYR A 364 -3.03 8.52 9.69
CA TYR A 364 -3.95 7.40 9.78
C TYR A 364 -4.93 7.58 10.93
N PHE A 365 -4.50 8.06 12.10
CA PHE A 365 -5.41 8.34 13.22
C PHE A 365 -6.48 9.38 12.87
N THR A 366 -6.10 10.48 12.20
CA THR A 366 -7.05 11.53 11.76
C THR A 366 -7.83 11.16 10.50
N GLY A 367 -7.51 10.03 9.86
CA GLY A 367 -8.11 9.62 8.57
C GLY A 367 -7.58 10.39 7.36
N ARG A 368 -6.67 11.35 7.55
CA ARG A 368 -6.04 12.12 6.46
C ARG A 368 -5.28 11.23 5.48
N ALA A 369 -4.70 10.13 5.95
CA ALA A 369 -3.96 9.19 5.10
C ALA A 369 -4.85 8.57 4.00
N LEU A 370 -6.16 8.43 4.24
CA LEU A 370 -7.11 7.84 3.28
C LEU A 370 -7.19 8.62 1.97
N LYS A 371 -7.03 9.96 2.04
CA LYS A 371 -7.00 10.85 0.87
C LYS A 371 -5.82 10.53 -0.07
N TYR A 372 -4.73 10.01 0.48
CA TYR A 372 -3.51 9.67 -0.26
C TYR A 372 -3.43 8.19 -0.66
N ASP A 373 -4.15 7.31 0.04
CA ASP A 373 -4.26 5.89 -0.30
C ASP A 373 -5.27 5.63 -1.44
N GLY A 374 -5.78 6.68 -2.10
CA GLY A 374 -6.54 6.59 -3.35
C GLY A 374 -8.03 6.29 -3.19
N LEU A 375 -8.59 6.42 -2.00
CA LEU A 375 -10.03 6.23 -1.78
C LEU A 375 -10.88 7.43 -2.26
N ASP A 376 -10.32 8.64 -2.29
CA ASP A 376 -11.06 9.84 -2.71
C ASP A 376 -11.25 9.93 -4.24
N GLU A 377 -10.53 9.14 -5.05
CA GLU A 377 -10.73 9.11 -6.52
C GLU A 377 -11.88 8.19 -6.98
N LEU A 378 -12.53 7.47 -6.06
CA LEU A 378 -13.64 6.56 -6.39
C LEU A 378 -15.03 7.13 -6.07
N ASP A 379 -15.12 8.25 -5.33
CA ASP A 379 -16.39 8.80 -4.84
C ASP A 379 -16.89 10.04 -5.62
N GLU A 380 -16.17 10.49 -6.66
CA GLU A 380 -16.61 11.62 -7.51
C GLU A 380 -17.41 11.21 -8.77
N ASP A 381 -17.58 9.91 -9.05
CA ASP A 381 -18.23 9.41 -10.28
C ASP A 381 -19.49 8.53 -10.04
N GLU A 382 -20.12 8.56 -8.84
CA GLU A 382 -21.38 7.83 -8.58
C GLU A 382 -22.60 8.74 -8.32
N ASP A 383 -22.63 9.93 -8.94
CA ASP A 383 -23.86 10.72 -9.15
C ASP A 383 -24.35 10.59 -10.61
N GLU A 384 -24.42 9.36 -11.15
CA GLU A 384 -25.30 9.09 -12.30
C GLU A 384 -26.76 9.03 -11.80
N GLU A 385 -27.34 10.23 -11.73
CA GLU A 385 -28.76 10.57 -11.72
C GLU A 385 -29.63 9.44 -12.31
N PHE A 386 -30.18 8.58 -11.45
CA PHE A 386 -31.33 7.73 -11.80
C PHE A 386 -32.55 8.64 -11.99
N ASP A 387 -32.63 9.26 -13.15
CA ASP A 387 -33.82 9.95 -13.61
C ASP A 387 -34.85 8.89 -14.02
N GLU A 388 -35.69 8.49 -13.06
CA GLU A 388 -36.93 7.76 -13.34
C GLU A 388 -37.91 8.69 -14.11
N GLU A 389 -37.62 8.97 -15.38
CA GLU A 389 -38.62 9.49 -16.30
C GLU A 389 -39.55 8.35 -16.75
N GLU A 390 -40.57 8.14 -15.93
CA GLU A 390 -41.85 7.56 -16.33
C GLU A 390 -42.48 8.44 -17.43
N GLU A 391 -42.38 8.08 -18.71
CA GLU A 391 -43.35 8.54 -19.72
C GLU A 391 -43.63 7.50 -20.83
N GLY A 392 -44.91 7.12 -20.90
CA GLY A 392 -45.66 7.11 -22.17
C GLY A 392 -45.56 5.86 -23.04
N PHE A 393 -46.19 4.75 -22.62
CA PHE A 393 -46.67 3.75 -23.59
C PHE A 393 -47.83 4.37 -24.38
N ASP A 394 -47.55 4.72 -25.64
CA ASP A 394 -48.53 5.22 -26.60
C ASP A 394 -49.42 4.08 -27.13
N ASP A 395 -50.70 4.38 -27.26
CA ASP A 395 -51.80 3.52 -27.69
C ASP A 395 -51.70 3.18 -29.20
N GLU A 396 -51.78 1.90 -29.59
CA GLU A 396 -52.45 1.51 -30.85
C GLU A 396 -53.19 0.16 -30.69
N ASP A 397 -54.52 0.27 -30.68
CA ASP A 397 -55.63 -0.64 -31.06
C ASP A 397 -55.36 -2.15 -31.33
N ASP A 398 -56.13 -3.03 -30.66
CA ASP A 398 -57.04 -3.95 -31.38
C ASP A 398 -58.16 -4.53 -30.48
N ASP A 399 -59.33 -4.71 -31.10
CA ASP A 399 -60.65 -5.08 -30.57
C ASP A 399 -60.74 -6.40 -29.77
N ASP A 400 -61.52 -6.43 -28.66
CA ASP A 400 -62.79 -7.19 -28.51
C ASP A 400 -63.26 -7.32 -27.03
N LEU A 401 -64.51 -6.91 -26.77
CA LEU A 401 -65.28 -7.08 -25.52
C LEU A 401 -65.60 -8.59 -25.24
N PRO A 402 -66.23 -9.05 -24.11
CA PRO A 402 -67.01 -8.30 -23.10
C PRO A 402 -67.00 -8.82 -21.62
N ALA A 403 -67.67 -8.03 -20.75
CA ALA A 403 -68.58 -8.42 -19.64
C ALA A 403 -67.97 -9.15 -18.40
N THR A 404 -68.31 -8.89 -17.14
CA THR A 404 -69.41 -8.19 -16.47
C THR A 404 -69.18 -8.24 -14.94
N ARG A 405 -69.84 -7.29 -14.24
CA ARG A 405 -70.43 -7.39 -12.88
C ARG A 405 -69.59 -7.02 -11.64
N GLN A 406 -70.10 -5.95 -11.03
CA GLN A 406 -69.86 -5.38 -9.71
C GLN A 406 -70.22 -6.33 -8.54
N ALA A 407 -69.43 -6.22 -7.45
CA ALA A 407 -69.77 -5.98 -6.02
C ALA A 407 -70.83 -6.89 -5.31
N PRO A 408 -70.83 -7.06 -3.96
CA PRO A 408 -70.47 -6.04 -2.96
C PRO A 408 -69.84 -6.48 -1.62
N LYS A 409 -69.57 -5.42 -0.81
CA LYS A 409 -69.14 -5.30 0.59
C LYS A 409 -69.91 -6.16 1.60
N ASP A 410 -69.27 -6.58 2.71
CA ASP A 410 -69.53 -6.10 4.10
C ASP A 410 -68.64 -6.84 5.13
N GLY A 411 -68.38 -6.26 6.30
CA GLY A 411 -67.93 -7.02 7.49
C GLY A 411 -66.81 -6.42 8.36
N THR A 412 -67.19 -5.57 9.30
CA THR A 412 -66.40 -5.03 10.43
C THR A 412 -66.09 -6.07 11.52
N THR A 413 -64.88 -6.06 12.11
CA THR A 413 -64.63 -6.32 13.56
C THR A 413 -63.21 -5.91 13.98
N LYS A 414 -63.10 -5.12 15.07
CA LYS A 414 -61.85 -4.71 15.78
C LYS A 414 -61.29 -5.85 16.66
N PRO A 415 -59.99 -5.87 17.01
CA PRO A 415 -59.48 -6.63 18.15
C PRO A 415 -59.30 -5.76 19.41
N GLU A 416 -59.66 -6.34 20.57
CA GLU A 416 -59.49 -5.78 21.92
C GLU A 416 -58.11 -6.11 22.52
N GLU A 417 -57.60 -5.17 23.32
CA GLU A 417 -56.47 -5.29 24.24
C GLU A 417 -56.74 -6.32 25.37
N CYS A 418 -55.70 -7.00 25.83
CA CYS A 418 -55.73 -7.70 27.12
C CYS A 418 -54.46 -7.37 27.92
N THR A 419 -54.66 -6.84 29.12
CA THR A 419 -53.65 -6.45 30.12
C THR A 419 -53.59 -7.47 31.26
N GLN A 420 -52.38 -7.61 31.81
CA GLN A 420 -52.03 -7.97 33.20
C GLN A 420 -52.52 -9.31 33.80
N GLN A 421 -51.55 -10.16 34.14
CA GLN A 421 -51.18 -10.39 35.54
C GLN A 421 -49.75 -10.93 35.66
#